data_AF-A0A388PBB6-F1
#
_entry.id   AF-A0A388PBB6-F1
#
_cell.length_a   1.000
_cell.length_b   1.000
_cell.length_c   1.000
_cell.angle_alpha   90.00
_cell.angle_beta   90.00
_cell.angle_gamma   90.00
#
_symmetry.space_group_name_H-M   'P 1'
#
loop_
_entity.id
_entity.type
_entity.pdbx_description
1 polymer ?
#
loop_
_entity_poly.entity_id
_entity_poly.type
_entity_poly.pdbx_seq_one_letter_code
_entity_poly.pdbx_strand_id
1 'polypeptide(L)'
;MAAAAPEPAPEPKPEGQPKKSLFSHRIFRFGGEGLAASLAIHGLLLFVATVWVVSVAVIQKKEPNTFATGAGGGNSGERAIAQKTKAKPNAPKSVTKSATRITSKSASSQIALPDMPDLNRVALGAMATSSKGFGGGAGGGIGGAIGIGKGGKNFTGRSVMGMKISGANIAVYFDNSPSMEPYLTGVERQIKEQFPSADVFRYFGIFNLNQDGEVVGGKPNQKYTVETVEQIVANRNGGRKGAANDPGKLSPGGRNMLSNKDAQFRVGGVGAWIDVMLQQKQYDAIVIFSDFEDGIMQYRAKGETLPRLVFDADLIPRTDDRTEEEKAWEERWVKTFGLAVDHKAPRLYLYSTSKEPQELYKRCVTASGGEFKMVTLPRGGIFGEPKKGKK
;
A
#
# COMPACT_ATOMS: atom_id res chain seq x y z
N MET A 1 66.93 -92.84 -20.43
CA MET A 1 66.90 -92.56 -21.88
C MET A 1 65.48 -92.75 -22.39
N ALA A 2 65.00 -91.82 -23.23
CA ALA A 2 63.85 -91.86 -24.17
C ALA A 2 62.47 -92.32 -23.62
N ALA A 3 61.42 -91.49 -23.55
CA ALA A 3 60.62 -90.80 -24.59
C ALA A 3 59.38 -91.61 -25.06
N ALA A 4 58.20 -91.05 -24.76
CA ALA A 4 56.83 -91.05 -25.36
C ALA A 4 56.37 -92.20 -26.29
N ALA A 5 55.09 -92.60 -26.41
CA ALA A 5 53.75 -92.00 -26.20
C ALA A 5 52.71 -93.17 -25.99
N PRO A 6 51.35 -93.07 -26.04
CA PRO A 6 50.46 -92.00 -26.53
C PRO A 6 49.20 -91.66 -25.66
N GLU A 7 48.50 -90.60 -26.10
CA GLU A 7 47.32 -89.92 -25.53
C GLU A 7 45.99 -90.72 -25.54
N PRO A 8 45.00 -90.30 -24.73
CA PRO A 8 43.59 -90.47 -25.04
C PRO A 8 42.81 -89.15 -25.22
N ALA A 9 41.70 -89.30 -25.94
CA ALA A 9 40.78 -88.34 -26.58
C ALA A 9 40.09 -87.31 -25.64
N PRO A 10 39.50 -86.22 -26.20
CA PRO A 10 39.02 -85.08 -25.43
C PRO A 10 37.60 -85.28 -24.86
N GLU A 11 37.43 -84.97 -23.58
CA GLU A 11 36.13 -84.85 -22.90
C GLU A 11 35.49 -83.46 -23.07
N PRO A 12 34.15 -83.34 -22.96
CA PRO A 12 33.39 -82.20 -23.47
C PRO A 12 33.46 -80.95 -22.58
N LYS A 13 33.42 -79.77 -23.21
CA LYS A 13 33.42 -78.45 -22.55
C LYS A 13 32.13 -78.21 -21.75
N PRO A 14 32.21 -77.70 -20.51
CA PRO A 14 31.04 -77.15 -19.84
C PRO A 14 30.68 -75.77 -20.42
N GLU A 15 29.38 -75.56 -20.63
CA GLU A 15 28.77 -74.33 -21.13
C GLU A 15 29.07 -73.15 -20.18
N GLY A 16 29.64 -72.08 -20.74
CA GLY A 16 29.93 -70.86 -20.02
C GLY A 16 28.63 -70.10 -19.69
N GLN A 17 28.34 -69.94 -18.41
CA GLN A 17 27.35 -68.97 -17.96
C GLN A 17 27.76 -67.56 -18.44
N PRO A 18 26.80 -66.73 -18.92
CA PRO A 18 27.12 -65.43 -19.48
C PRO A 18 27.70 -64.53 -18.37
N LYS A 19 28.93 -64.05 -18.59
CA LYS A 19 29.57 -63.04 -17.72
C LYS A 19 28.67 -61.81 -17.68
N LYS A 20 27.97 -61.61 -16.56
CA LYS A 20 27.23 -60.39 -16.29
C LYS A 20 28.22 -59.22 -16.29
N SER A 21 28.02 -58.28 -17.22
CA SER A 21 28.84 -57.09 -17.38
C SER A 21 28.94 -56.34 -16.04
N LEU A 22 30.15 -56.27 -15.49
CA LEU A 22 30.48 -55.53 -14.26
C LEU A 22 30.26 -54.01 -14.40
N PHE A 23 29.99 -53.53 -15.61
CA PHE A 23 29.76 -52.11 -15.88
C PHE A 23 28.33 -51.65 -15.59
N SER A 24 27.32 -52.54 -15.62
CA SER A 24 25.93 -52.15 -15.40
C SER A 24 25.58 -51.94 -13.91
N HIS A 25 26.33 -52.56 -12.99
CA HIS A 25 26.00 -52.51 -11.57
C HIS A 25 26.64 -51.34 -10.79
N ARG A 26 27.65 -50.65 -11.33
CA ARG A 26 28.29 -49.51 -10.65
C ARG A 26 27.60 -48.17 -10.90
N ILE A 27 26.93 -48.00 -12.05
CA ILE A 27 26.25 -46.74 -12.38
C ILE A 27 24.88 -46.65 -11.71
N PHE A 28 24.23 -47.79 -11.42
CA PHE A 28 22.96 -47.81 -10.69
C PHE A 28 23.08 -47.74 -9.16
N ARG A 29 24.29 -47.79 -8.59
CA ARG A 29 24.50 -47.72 -7.13
C ARG A 29 25.07 -46.39 -6.62
N PHE A 30 25.52 -45.51 -7.50
CA PHE A 30 25.96 -44.15 -7.14
C PHE A 30 25.29 -43.12 -8.04
N GLY A 31 24.17 -42.56 -7.58
CA GLY A 31 23.62 -41.29 -8.07
C GLY A 31 22.51 -41.33 -9.14
N GLY A 32 22.25 -42.48 -9.78
CA GLY A 32 21.22 -42.58 -10.83
C GLY A 32 19.78 -42.35 -10.34
N GLU A 33 19.44 -42.86 -9.16
CA GLU A 33 18.10 -42.68 -8.56
C GLU A 33 17.83 -41.23 -8.16
N GLY A 34 18.84 -40.53 -7.62
CA GLY A 34 18.73 -39.11 -7.26
C GLY A 34 18.60 -38.19 -8.47
N LEU A 35 19.29 -38.51 -9.57
CA LEU A 35 19.16 -37.78 -10.83
C LEU A 35 17.77 -37.98 -11.44
N ALA A 36 17.26 -39.21 -11.45
CA ALA A 36 15.92 -39.52 -11.95
C ALA A 36 14.82 -38.83 -11.12
N ALA A 37 14.95 -38.85 -9.79
CA ALA A 37 14.04 -38.15 -8.89
C ALA A 37 14.09 -36.62 -9.10
N SER A 38 15.28 -36.05 -9.26
CA SER A 38 15.46 -34.61 -9.53
C SER A 38 14.82 -34.21 -10.86
N LEU A 39 15.04 -34.99 -11.92
CA LEU A 39 14.43 -34.75 -13.24
C LEU A 39 12.90 -34.88 -13.19
N ALA A 40 12.36 -35.84 -12.44
CA ALA A 40 10.92 -36.00 -12.25
C ALA A 40 10.30 -34.79 -11.52
N ILE A 41 10.94 -34.32 -10.45
CA ILE A 41 10.48 -33.13 -9.70
C ILE A 41 10.53 -31.89 -10.58
N HIS A 42 11.61 -31.67 -11.33
CA HIS A 42 11.72 -30.54 -12.25
C HIS A 42 10.69 -30.63 -13.38
N GLY A 43 10.47 -31.83 -13.95
CA GLY A 43 9.43 -32.05 -14.95
C GLY A 43 8.04 -31.73 -14.43
N LEU A 44 7.72 -32.13 -13.20
CA LEU A 44 6.45 -31.81 -12.54
C LEU A 44 6.30 -30.30 -12.29
N LEU A 45 7.34 -29.63 -11.82
CA LEU A 45 7.32 -28.18 -11.60
C LEU A 45 7.14 -27.40 -12.90
N LEU A 46 7.81 -27.82 -13.98
CA LEU A 46 7.62 -27.24 -15.31
C LEU A 46 6.19 -27.45 -15.81
N PHE A 47 5.64 -28.65 -15.64
CA PHE A 47 4.25 -28.94 -16.01
C PHE A 47 3.27 -28.04 -15.25
N VAL A 48 3.37 -27.94 -13.92
CA VAL A 48 2.51 -27.08 -13.10
C VAL A 48 2.65 -25.61 -13.51
N ALA A 49 3.86 -25.14 -13.78
CA ALA A 49 4.09 -23.78 -14.26
C ALA A 49 3.44 -23.52 -15.64
N THR A 50 3.54 -24.46 -16.58
CA THR A 50 2.89 -24.31 -17.89
C THR A 50 1.36 -24.30 -17.79
N VAL A 51 0.77 -25.18 -16.97
CA VAL A 51 -0.68 -25.21 -16.73
C VAL A 51 -1.14 -23.91 -16.06
N TRP A 52 -0.36 -23.39 -15.11
CA TRP A 52 -0.66 -22.11 -14.46
C TRP A 52 -0.62 -20.93 -15.43
N VAL A 53 0.41 -20.83 -16.28
CA VAL A 53 0.53 -19.76 -17.29
C VAL A 53 -0.61 -19.82 -18.30
N VAL A 54 -0.96 -21.00 -18.81
CA VAL A 54 -2.08 -21.17 -19.75
C VAL A 54 -3.41 -20.82 -19.07
N SER A 55 -3.61 -21.23 -17.82
CA SER A 55 -4.82 -20.88 -17.05
C SER A 55 -4.95 -19.36 -16.87
N VAL A 56 -3.87 -18.68 -16.47
CA VAL A 56 -3.86 -17.21 -16.35
C VAL A 56 -4.07 -16.52 -17.70
N ALA A 57 -3.46 -17.02 -18.78
CA ALA A 57 -3.58 -16.44 -20.11
C ALA A 57 -4.97 -16.62 -20.73
N VAL A 58 -5.68 -17.71 -20.43
CA VAL A 58 -7.02 -18.00 -20.96
C VAL A 58 -8.13 -17.32 -20.12
N ILE A 59 -7.89 -17.07 -18.82
CA ILE A 59 -8.85 -16.37 -17.94
C ILE A 59 -8.85 -14.85 -18.16
N GLN A 60 -7.80 -14.29 -18.76
CA GLN A 60 -7.79 -12.90 -19.22
C GLN A 60 -8.70 -12.76 -20.45
N LYS A 61 -10.01 -12.58 -20.21
CA LYS A 61 -10.93 -12.07 -21.24
C LYS A 61 -10.32 -10.79 -21.80
N LYS A 62 -10.00 -10.82 -23.10
CA LYS A 62 -9.39 -9.72 -23.84
C LYS A 62 -10.40 -8.56 -23.90
N GLU A 63 -10.36 -7.67 -22.91
CA GLU A 63 -11.03 -6.37 -22.94
C GLU A 63 -10.49 -5.58 -24.15
N PRO A 64 -11.34 -5.13 -25.08
CA PRO A 64 -10.91 -4.39 -26.27
C PRO A 64 -10.66 -2.93 -25.87
N ASN A 65 -9.56 -2.67 -25.17
CA ASN A 65 -9.11 -1.33 -24.85
C ASN A 65 -7.63 -1.17 -25.20
N THR A 66 -7.30 -1.46 -26.45
CA THR A 66 -6.05 -0.99 -27.05
C THR A 66 -6.25 0.44 -27.54
N PHE A 67 -6.27 1.39 -26.60
CA PHE A 67 -5.90 2.75 -26.96
C PHE A 67 -4.39 2.76 -27.13
N ALA A 68 -3.96 2.70 -28.39
CA ALA A 68 -2.60 3.07 -28.76
C ALA A 68 -2.38 4.52 -28.35
N THR A 69 -1.81 4.74 -27.17
CA THR A 69 -1.25 6.03 -26.81
C THR A 69 -0.03 6.22 -27.70
N GLY A 70 -0.19 7.01 -28.75
CA GLY A 70 0.90 7.44 -29.62
C GLY A 70 1.95 8.19 -28.80
N ALA A 71 2.95 7.45 -28.34
CA ALA A 71 4.20 7.95 -27.79
C ALA A 71 5.30 6.95 -28.18
N GLY A 72 5.47 6.77 -29.49
CA GLY A 72 6.52 5.97 -30.10
C GLY A 72 7.09 6.73 -31.29
N GLY A 73 7.86 7.79 -31.01
CA GLY A 73 8.65 8.48 -32.01
C GLY A 73 9.91 7.69 -32.31
N GLY A 74 9.82 6.79 -33.29
CA GLY A 74 10.94 6.03 -33.85
C GLY A 74 10.64 5.72 -35.32
N ASN A 75 11.64 5.86 -36.17
CA ASN A 75 11.53 6.21 -37.60
C ASN A 75 10.96 5.14 -38.56
N SER A 76 10.09 4.23 -38.11
CA SER A 76 9.59 3.09 -38.90
C SER A 76 8.21 2.59 -38.44
N GLY A 77 7.17 3.44 -38.46
CA GLY A 77 5.79 3.04 -38.14
C GLY A 77 4.79 3.42 -39.22
N GLU A 78 4.00 2.45 -39.68
CA GLU A 78 2.94 2.56 -40.68
C GLU A 78 2.09 3.85 -40.58
N ARG A 79 1.87 4.53 -41.72
CA ARG A 79 1.07 5.75 -41.79
C ARG A 79 -0.37 5.46 -41.34
N ALA A 80 -0.81 6.14 -40.29
CA ALA A 80 -2.19 6.11 -39.82
C ALA A 80 -3.15 6.57 -40.92
N ILE A 81 -4.07 5.69 -41.30
CA ILE A 81 -5.16 5.99 -42.24
C ILE A 81 -6.05 7.06 -41.59
N ALA A 82 -6.03 8.27 -42.14
CA ALA A 82 -6.88 9.37 -41.71
C ALA A 82 -8.34 9.11 -42.10
N GLN A 83 -9.07 8.37 -41.26
CA GLN A 83 -10.54 8.36 -41.34
C GLN A 83 -11.06 9.74 -40.90
N LYS A 84 -11.51 10.54 -41.87
CA LYS A 84 -12.25 11.78 -41.63
C LYS A 84 -13.62 11.45 -41.04
N THR A 85 -13.73 11.38 -39.71
CA THR A 85 -15.03 11.38 -39.04
C THR A 85 -15.54 12.83 -38.96
N LYS A 86 -16.61 13.12 -39.71
CA LYS A 86 -17.32 14.39 -39.66
C LYS A 86 -17.82 14.63 -38.22
N ALA A 87 -17.48 15.77 -37.63
CA ALA A 87 -17.98 16.17 -36.33
C ALA A 87 -19.51 16.31 -36.38
N LYS A 88 -20.20 15.45 -35.64
CA LYS A 88 -21.64 15.53 -35.41
C LYS A 88 -21.86 16.52 -34.25
N PRO A 89 -22.63 17.60 -34.42
CA PRO A 89 -22.91 18.52 -33.32
C PRO A 89 -23.80 17.83 -32.29
N ASN A 90 -23.25 17.55 -31.10
CA ASN A 90 -24.02 17.10 -29.95
C ASN A 90 -24.73 18.30 -29.35
N ALA A 91 -26.00 18.50 -29.72
CA ALA A 91 -26.91 19.33 -28.94
C ALA A 91 -27.15 18.65 -27.58
N PRO A 92 -26.97 19.33 -26.44
CA PRO A 92 -27.28 18.75 -25.14
C PRO A 92 -28.78 18.47 -25.06
N LYS A 93 -29.15 17.20 -24.89
CA LYS A 93 -30.51 16.80 -24.51
C LYS A 93 -30.81 17.43 -23.15
N SER A 94 -31.74 18.37 -23.12
CA SER A 94 -32.27 18.97 -21.90
C SER A 94 -32.89 17.88 -21.02
N VAL A 95 -32.23 17.52 -19.92
CA VAL A 95 -32.85 16.75 -18.84
C VAL A 95 -33.47 17.75 -17.87
N THR A 96 -34.48 18.47 -18.34
CA THR A 96 -35.46 19.11 -17.46
C THR A 96 -36.55 18.07 -17.21
N LYS A 97 -36.56 17.48 -16.01
CA LYS A 97 -37.70 16.70 -15.54
C LYS A 97 -38.89 17.66 -15.46
N SER A 98 -39.76 17.66 -16.46
CA SER A 98 -41.06 18.28 -16.37
C SER A 98 -41.80 17.65 -15.19
N ALA A 99 -42.22 18.49 -14.25
CA ALA A 99 -43.06 18.10 -13.14
C ALA A 99 -44.28 17.32 -13.66
N THR A 100 -44.48 16.13 -13.10
CA THR A 100 -45.64 15.28 -13.32
C THR A 100 -46.88 16.09 -12.98
N ARG A 101 -47.68 16.44 -14.00
CA ARG A 101 -48.99 17.07 -13.84
C ARG A 101 -49.91 16.08 -13.13
N ILE A 102 -50.15 16.27 -11.84
CA ILE A 102 -51.16 15.54 -11.08
C ILE A 102 -52.52 16.15 -11.45
N THR A 103 -53.35 15.44 -12.21
CA THR A 103 -54.75 15.82 -12.48
C THR A 103 -55.66 14.98 -11.59
N SER A 104 -56.30 15.60 -10.60
CA SER A 104 -57.39 14.96 -9.83
C SER A 104 -58.69 14.97 -10.65
N LYS A 105 -59.40 13.85 -10.69
CA LYS A 105 -60.74 13.71 -11.30
C LYS A 105 -61.80 13.43 -10.22
N SER A 106 -62.05 14.38 -9.33
CA SER A 106 -63.24 14.35 -8.46
C SER A 106 -63.67 15.77 -8.09
N ALA A 107 -64.94 16.08 -8.35
CA ALA A 107 -65.53 17.42 -8.24
C ALA A 107 -65.83 17.90 -6.80
N SER A 108 -65.14 17.37 -5.78
CA SER A 108 -65.45 17.70 -4.37
C SER A 108 -64.32 17.46 -3.36
N SER A 109 -63.04 17.69 -3.72
CA SER A 109 -61.97 17.72 -2.71
C SER A 109 -61.32 19.11 -2.60
N GLN A 110 -61.66 19.88 -1.57
CA GLN A 110 -60.83 20.98 -1.10
C GLN A 110 -59.56 20.36 -0.47
N ILE A 111 -58.44 20.45 -1.18
CA ILE A 111 -57.12 20.14 -0.63
C ILE A 111 -56.49 21.49 -0.26
N ALA A 112 -56.41 21.77 1.03
CA ALA A 112 -55.63 22.89 1.54
C ALA A 112 -54.13 22.57 1.34
N LEU A 113 -53.44 23.44 0.60
CA LEU A 113 -51.98 23.42 0.51
C LEU A 113 -51.41 24.13 1.75
N PRO A 114 -50.35 23.60 2.39
CA PRO A 114 -49.63 24.34 3.42
C PRO A 114 -48.89 25.55 2.81
N ASP A 115 -48.92 26.70 3.50
CA ASP A 115 -48.18 27.89 3.10
C ASP A 115 -46.67 27.60 3.09
N MET A 116 -46.02 27.88 1.97
CA MET A 116 -44.57 27.78 1.84
C MET A 116 -43.90 29.03 2.43
N PRO A 117 -42.75 28.89 3.13
CA PRO A 117 -42.01 30.03 3.64
C PRO A 117 -41.41 30.86 2.49
N ASP A 118 -41.51 32.18 2.63
CA ASP A 118 -41.08 33.17 1.65
C ASP A 118 -39.54 33.16 1.49
N LEU A 119 -39.05 32.71 0.33
CA LEU A 119 -37.61 32.72 0.01
C LEU A 119 -37.23 34.07 -0.55
N ASN A 120 -36.62 34.87 0.32
CA ASN A 120 -36.11 36.20 0.05
C ASN A 120 -35.10 36.23 -1.13
N ARG A 121 -35.29 37.22 -2.02
CA ARG A 121 -34.66 37.47 -3.33
C ARG A 121 -33.14 37.76 -3.34
N VAL A 122 -32.34 37.19 -2.44
CA VAL A 122 -30.89 37.50 -2.34
C VAL A 122 -29.98 36.43 -2.98
N ALA A 123 -30.50 35.25 -3.32
CA ALA A 123 -29.70 34.13 -3.85
C ALA A 123 -29.57 34.05 -5.39
N LEU A 124 -30.14 35.01 -6.15
CA LEU A 124 -30.12 34.98 -7.63
C LEU A 124 -29.11 35.96 -8.28
N GLY A 125 -28.33 36.70 -7.48
CA GLY A 125 -27.33 37.66 -7.97
C GLY A 125 -25.90 37.13 -8.17
N ALA A 126 -25.60 35.88 -7.78
CA ALA A 126 -24.22 35.38 -7.71
C ALA A 126 -23.81 34.41 -8.83
N MET A 127 -24.65 34.20 -9.85
CA MET A 127 -24.38 33.24 -10.94
C MET A 127 -24.32 33.86 -12.35
N ALA A 128 -24.13 35.18 -12.44
CA ALA A 128 -24.05 35.88 -13.72
C ALA A 128 -22.83 36.81 -13.82
N THR A 129 -21.62 36.24 -13.89
CA THR A 129 -20.47 36.90 -14.56
C THR A 129 -19.60 35.86 -15.27
N SER A 130 -20.03 35.51 -16.48
CA SER A 130 -19.23 34.87 -17.50
C SER A 130 -18.12 35.80 -18.02
N SER A 131 -16.94 35.23 -18.24
CA SER A 131 -16.04 35.48 -19.38
C SER A 131 -15.61 36.91 -19.71
N LYS A 132 -14.33 37.22 -19.46
CA LYS A 132 -13.35 37.80 -20.42
C LYS A 132 -12.13 38.30 -19.64
N GLY A 133 -10.93 37.86 -20.04
CA GLY A 133 -9.69 38.37 -19.45
C GLY A 133 -8.47 37.57 -19.87
N PHE A 134 -8.04 37.76 -21.12
CA PHE A 134 -6.71 37.40 -21.61
C PHE A 134 -5.70 38.39 -21.00
N GLY A 135 -4.63 37.89 -20.39
CA GLY A 135 -3.50 38.66 -19.85
C GLY A 135 -2.69 37.72 -18.93
N GLY A 136 -1.49 37.28 -19.26
CA GLY A 136 -0.36 38.14 -19.62
C GLY A 136 0.29 38.62 -18.33
N GLY A 137 1.11 37.78 -17.69
CA GLY A 137 1.78 38.09 -16.44
C GLY A 137 2.87 37.08 -16.10
N ALA A 138 4.06 37.32 -16.65
CA ALA A 138 5.30 36.75 -16.15
C ALA A 138 5.57 37.33 -14.74
N GLY A 139 5.81 36.47 -13.77
CA GLY A 139 6.17 36.86 -12.41
C GLY A 139 6.93 35.72 -11.74
N GLY A 140 8.26 35.78 -11.81
CA GLY A 140 9.14 34.85 -11.13
C GLY A 140 9.00 34.91 -9.62
N GLY A 141 8.94 33.74 -9.00
CA GLY A 141 9.12 33.54 -7.57
C GLY A 141 10.04 32.33 -7.39
N ILE A 142 11.28 32.60 -7.01
CA ILE A 142 12.28 31.59 -6.68
C ILE A 142 11.89 31.00 -5.32
N GLY A 143 11.51 29.72 -5.31
CA GLY A 143 11.27 28.92 -4.12
C GLY A 143 11.30 27.44 -4.53
N GLY A 144 12.35 26.73 -4.11
CA GLY A 144 12.72 25.39 -4.58
C GLY A 144 11.76 24.27 -4.18
N ALA A 145 10.56 24.25 -4.76
CA ALA A 145 9.74 23.05 -4.83
C ALA A 145 10.09 22.31 -6.12
N ILE A 146 10.80 21.20 -5.99
CA ILE A 146 11.09 20.28 -7.09
C ILE A 146 9.76 19.78 -7.67
N GLY A 147 9.52 20.20 -8.92
CA GLY A 147 8.55 19.76 -9.91
C GLY A 147 7.54 18.67 -9.53
N ILE A 148 6.32 19.12 -9.23
CA ILE A 148 5.10 18.32 -9.33
C ILE A 148 4.91 17.87 -10.78
N GLY A 149 4.96 16.56 -10.98
CA GLY A 149 4.68 15.91 -12.25
C GLY A 149 3.29 16.29 -12.79
N LYS A 150 3.27 16.75 -14.03
CA LYS A 150 2.06 16.92 -14.85
C LYS A 150 1.39 15.56 -15.05
N GLY A 151 0.39 15.25 -14.22
CA GLY A 151 -0.53 14.12 -14.39
C GLY A 151 -1.87 14.42 -13.72
N GLY A 152 -2.93 14.59 -14.51
CA GLY A 152 -4.31 14.77 -14.02
C GLY A 152 -4.72 16.21 -13.72
N LYS A 153 -5.28 16.89 -14.73
CA LYS A 153 -6.05 18.14 -14.50
C LYS A 153 -7.25 17.80 -13.59
N ASN A 154 -7.27 18.34 -12.37
CA ASN A 154 -8.40 18.46 -11.41
C ASN A 154 -8.42 17.60 -10.13
N PHE A 155 -7.33 16.97 -9.68
CA PHE A 155 -7.28 16.47 -8.28
C PHE A 155 -6.47 17.43 -7.40
N THR A 156 -7.06 18.58 -7.05
CA THR A 156 -6.53 19.40 -5.96
C THR A 156 -6.82 18.65 -4.67
N GLY A 157 -5.80 18.08 -4.02
CA GLY A 157 -5.95 17.33 -2.77
C GLY A 157 -6.85 18.03 -1.75
N ARG A 158 -7.53 17.25 -0.89
CA ARG A 158 -8.48 17.79 0.09
C ARG A 158 -7.72 18.31 1.30
N SER A 159 -8.10 19.47 1.80
CA SER A 159 -7.43 20.11 2.94
C SER A 159 -7.97 19.55 4.24
N VAL A 160 -7.13 18.87 5.01
CA VAL A 160 -7.43 18.39 6.36
C VAL A 160 -6.45 19.07 7.30
N MET A 161 -6.93 19.77 8.33
CA MET A 161 -6.07 20.34 9.38
C MET A 161 -4.91 21.21 8.84
N GLY A 162 -5.17 21.89 7.71
CA GLY A 162 -4.20 22.74 7.02
C GLY A 162 -3.09 22.02 6.25
N MET A 163 -3.23 20.72 5.97
CA MET A 163 -2.40 19.96 5.03
C MET A 163 -3.27 19.46 3.86
N LYS A 164 -2.74 19.49 2.63
CA LYS A 164 -3.46 19.03 1.44
C LYS A 164 -3.14 17.57 1.15
N ILE A 165 -4.10 16.68 1.43
CA ILE A 165 -3.97 15.25 1.19
C ILE A 165 -4.42 14.92 -0.24
N SER A 166 -3.53 14.36 -1.04
CA SER A 166 -3.77 13.95 -2.42
C SER A 166 -4.00 12.43 -2.50
N GLY A 167 -5.26 12.04 -2.64
CA GLY A 167 -5.71 10.66 -2.83
C GLY A 167 -7.24 10.59 -2.81
N ALA A 168 -7.86 9.59 -3.44
CA ALA A 168 -9.30 9.38 -3.34
C ALA A 168 -9.62 8.41 -2.19
N ASN A 169 -8.84 7.32 -2.10
CA ASN A 169 -8.94 6.33 -1.05
C ASN A 169 -7.76 6.47 -0.09
N ILE A 170 -8.05 6.74 1.18
CA ILE A 170 -7.03 6.93 2.20
C ILE A 170 -7.20 5.95 3.35
N ALA A 171 -6.08 5.49 3.89
CA ALA A 171 -6.03 4.81 5.18
C ALA A 171 -5.35 5.71 6.21
N VAL A 172 -5.80 5.63 7.46
CA VAL A 172 -5.31 6.47 8.56
C VAL A 172 -4.88 5.57 9.69
N TYR A 173 -3.67 5.76 10.19
CA TYR A 173 -3.18 5.19 11.44
C TYR A 173 -3.29 6.24 12.54
N PHE A 174 -4.05 5.92 13.58
CA PHE A 174 -4.08 6.65 14.82
C PHE A 174 -3.25 5.92 15.85
N ASP A 175 -2.26 6.64 16.35
CA ASP A 175 -1.67 6.32 17.63
C ASP A 175 -2.74 6.43 18.73
N ASN A 176 -3.03 5.29 19.33
CA ASN A 176 -4.08 5.08 20.31
C ASN A 176 -3.50 5.00 21.74
N SER A 177 -2.36 5.65 21.97
CA SER A 177 -1.77 5.86 23.29
C SER A 177 -2.59 6.85 24.14
N PRO A 178 -2.44 6.84 25.48
CA PRO A 178 -3.17 7.75 26.37
C PRO A 178 -2.94 9.24 26.10
N SER A 179 -1.74 9.64 25.61
CA SER A 179 -1.43 11.03 25.24
C SER A 179 -2.26 11.50 24.05
N MET A 180 -2.61 10.57 23.14
CA MET A 180 -3.31 10.87 21.90
C MET A 180 -4.83 10.78 22.01
N GLU A 181 -5.34 9.98 22.95
CA GLU A 181 -6.79 9.72 23.18
C GLU A 181 -7.68 10.99 23.16
N PRO A 182 -7.29 12.14 23.78
CA PRO A 182 -8.11 13.36 23.78
C PRO A 182 -8.34 13.99 22.40
N TYR A 183 -7.57 13.61 21.38
CA TYR A 183 -7.62 14.20 20.04
C TYR A 183 -8.36 13.34 19.03
N LEU A 184 -8.33 12.01 19.18
CA LEU A 184 -8.67 11.05 18.14
C LEU A 184 -10.08 11.24 17.56
N THR A 185 -11.09 11.45 18.43
CA THR A 185 -12.48 11.62 17.98
C THR A 185 -12.66 12.87 17.12
N GLY A 186 -12.06 14.00 17.51
CA GLY A 186 -12.16 15.25 16.74
C GLY A 186 -11.40 15.17 15.41
N VAL A 187 -10.23 14.53 15.42
CA VAL A 187 -9.41 14.33 14.23
C VAL A 187 -10.08 13.36 13.25
N GLU A 188 -10.65 12.25 13.74
CA GLU A 188 -11.43 11.32 12.91
C GLU A 188 -12.56 12.04 12.19
N ARG A 189 -13.31 12.88 12.91
CA ARG A 189 -14.42 13.64 12.35
C ARG A 189 -13.95 14.56 11.23
N GLN A 190 -12.91 15.37 11.46
CA GLN A 190 -12.36 16.27 10.44
C GLN A 190 -11.82 15.53 9.21
N ILE A 191 -11.17 14.38 9.41
CA ILE A 191 -10.74 13.52 8.31
C ILE A 191 -11.96 13.03 7.54
N LYS A 192 -12.98 12.49 8.21
CA LYS A 192 -14.19 11.92 7.59
C LYS A 192 -15.06 12.97 6.90
N GLU A 193 -15.06 14.23 7.36
CA GLU A 193 -15.69 15.34 6.65
C GLU A 193 -15.10 15.54 5.25
N GLN A 194 -13.77 15.43 5.13
CA GLN A 194 -13.07 15.55 3.85
C GLN A 194 -13.00 14.21 3.11
N PHE A 195 -12.94 13.08 3.80
CA PHE A 195 -12.79 11.73 3.26
C PHE A 195 -13.78 10.76 3.92
N PRO A 196 -15.06 10.77 3.55
CA PRO A 196 -16.09 9.96 4.21
C PRO A 196 -15.76 8.46 4.22
N SER A 197 -15.09 7.97 3.18
CA SER A 197 -14.67 6.57 3.01
C SER A 197 -13.31 6.24 3.65
N ALA A 198 -12.64 7.17 4.34
CA ALA A 198 -11.32 6.94 4.92
C ALA A 198 -11.31 5.74 5.89
N ASP A 199 -10.37 4.84 5.74
CA ASP A 199 -10.23 3.68 6.62
C ASP A 199 -9.34 4.04 7.81
N VAL A 200 -9.95 4.23 8.99
CA VAL A 200 -9.25 4.67 10.20
C VAL A 200 -8.95 3.49 11.11
N PHE A 201 -7.66 3.21 11.28
CA PHE A 201 -7.13 2.17 12.14
C PHE A 201 -6.52 2.76 13.41
N ARG A 202 -6.77 2.13 14.54
CA ARG A 202 -6.31 2.53 15.87
C ARG A 202 -5.44 1.42 16.45
N TYR A 203 -4.18 1.73 16.72
CA TYR A 203 -3.23 0.83 17.38
C TYR A 203 -2.38 1.60 18.37
N PHE A 204 -1.87 0.93 19.39
CA PHE A 204 -1.15 1.58 20.47
C PHE A 204 0.21 2.09 20.02
N GLY A 205 0.48 3.37 20.26
CA GLY A 205 1.77 3.99 20.00
C GLY A 205 2.13 4.07 18.52
N ILE A 206 3.26 4.70 18.26
CA ILE A 206 3.90 4.77 16.94
C ILE A 206 5.12 3.84 16.83
N PHE A 207 5.18 2.83 17.68
CA PHE A 207 6.27 1.86 17.71
C PHE A 207 6.58 1.30 16.33
N ASN A 208 7.81 1.53 15.88
CA ASN A 208 8.37 0.90 14.71
C ASN A 208 9.54 0.02 15.14
N LEU A 209 9.20 -1.24 15.43
CA LEU A 209 10.12 -2.24 15.94
C LEU A 209 10.73 -3.03 14.80
N ASN A 210 12.04 -3.18 14.82
CA ASN A 210 12.80 -3.89 13.80
C ASN A 210 13.68 -4.95 14.46
N GLN A 211 13.82 -6.09 13.81
CA GLN A 211 14.71 -7.17 14.23
C GLN A 211 15.52 -7.66 13.03
N ASP A 212 16.85 -7.69 13.17
CA ASP A 212 17.77 -8.23 12.15
C ASP A 212 17.57 -7.62 10.75
N GLY A 213 17.23 -6.33 10.67
CA GLY A 213 16.98 -5.62 9.41
C GLY A 213 15.61 -5.84 8.80
N GLU A 214 14.65 -6.34 9.58
CA GLU A 214 13.28 -6.59 9.17
C GLU A 214 12.28 -5.97 10.15
N VAL A 215 11.24 -5.35 9.61
CA VAL A 215 10.13 -4.80 10.40
C VAL A 215 9.41 -5.95 11.11
N VAL A 216 9.25 -5.83 12.43
CA VAL A 216 8.52 -6.82 13.24
C VAL A 216 7.05 -6.77 12.86
N GLY A 217 6.44 -7.92 12.60
CA GLY A 217 5.04 -8.02 12.16
C GLY A 217 4.79 -7.64 10.70
N GLY A 218 5.82 -7.22 9.95
CA GLY A 218 5.69 -6.85 8.53
C GLY A 218 5.39 -8.06 7.62
N LYS A 219 5.80 -9.26 8.04
CA LYS A 219 5.63 -10.52 7.29
C LYS A 219 4.73 -11.52 8.04
N PRO A 220 3.93 -12.33 7.33
CA PRO A 220 3.20 -13.42 7.96
C PRO A 220 4.19 -14.45 8.53
N ASN A 221 3.84 -15.05 9.68
CA ASN A 221 4.62 -16.10 10.35
C ASN A 221 6.07 -15.72 10.68
N GLN A 222 6.37 -14.42 10.80
CA GLN A 222 7.68 -13.95 11.25
C GLN A 222 7.93 -14.42 12.69
N LYS A 223 9.09 -15.02 12.92
CA LYS A 223 9.57 -15.29 14.28
C LYS A 223 10.28 -14.04 14.78
N TYR A 224 9.85 -13.55 15.94
CA TYR A 224 10.48 -12.44 16.63
C TYR A 224 10.78 -12.86 18.07
N THR A 225 11.90 -12.38 18.58
CA THR A 225 12.39 -12.61 19.94
C THR A 225 12.39 -11.32 20.77
N VAL A 226 12.15 -10.18 20.12
CA VAL A 226 11.95 -8.89 20.77
C VAL A 226 10.53 -8.78 21.33
N GLU A 227 10.36 -7.91 22.32
CA GLU A 227 9.05 -7.54 22.85
C GLU A 227 8.19 -6.92 21.74
N THR A 228 6.95 -7.39 21.60
CA THR A 228 5.97 -6.87 20.65
C THR A 228 5.23 -5.65 21.20
N VAL A 229 4.58 -4.88 20.32
CA VAL A 229 3.77 -3.72 20.76
C VAL A 229 2.66 -4.15 21.72
N GLU A 230 1.97 -5.26 21.46
CA GLU A 230 0.94 -5.80 22.37
C GLU A 230 1.50 -6.15 23.76
N GLN A 231 2.72 -6.70 23.83
CA GLN A 231 3.41 -6.97 25.09
C GLN A 231 3.82 -5.66 25.80
N ILE A 232 4.34 -4.67 25.06
CA ILE A 232 4.65 -3.35 25.60
C ILE A 232 3.41 -2.70 26.23
N VAL A 233 2.24 -2.80 25.58
CA VAL A 233 0.98 -2.28 26.14
C VAL A 233 0.63 -2.97 27.46
N ALA A 234 0.73 -4.30 27.48
CA ALA A 234 0.42 -5.09 28.66
C ALA A 234 1.33 -4.71 29.84
N ASN A 235 2.61 -4.47 29.57
CA ASN A 235 3.62 -4.19 30.58
C ASN A 235 3.62 -2.72 31.06
N ARG A 236 3.49 -1.75 30.16
CA ARG A 236 3.65 -0.31 30.48
C ARG A 236 2.37 0.38 30.96
N ASN A 237 1.21 -0.08 30.52
CA ASN A 237 -0.06 0.63 30.79
C ASN A 237 -0.98 -0.11 31.77
N GLY A 238 -0.44 -1.07 32.54
CA GLY A 238 -1.23 -1.95 33.41
C GLY A 238 -2.32 -2.71 32.64
N GLY A 239 -2.09 -2.98 31.35
CA GLY A 239 -3.07 -3.61 30.46
C GLY A 239 -4.23 -2.71 30.02
N ARG A 240 -4.25 -1.41 30.31
CA ARG A 240 -5.28 -0.49 29.79
C ARG A 240 -5.17 -0.40 28.26
N LYS A 241 -6.19 -0.88 27.57
CA LYS A 241 -6.29 -0.83 26.11
C LYS A 241 -7.05 0.44 25.71
N GLY A 242 -6.52 1.15 24.70
CA GLY A 242 -7.24 2.26 24.06
C GLY A 242 -8.49 1.77 23.33
N ALA A 243 -9.28 2.70 22.80
CA ALA A 243 -10.50 2.38 22.06
C ALA A 243 -10.22 1.43 20.89
N ALA A 244 -11.00 0.36 20.76
CA ALA A 244 -10.81 -0.62 19.71
C ALA A 244 -11.12 -0.03 18.31
N ASN A 245 -10.61 -0.71 17.27
CA ASN A 245 -11.06 -0.47 15.90
C ASN A 245 -12.57 -0.69 15.78
N ASP A 246 -13.23 0.14 14.98
CA ASP A 246 -14.66 0.01 14.69
C ASP A 246 -14.85 -0.48 13.24
N PRO A 247 -15.12 -1.79 13.04
CA PRO A 247 -15.33 -2.34 11.69
C PRO A 247 -16.50 -1.69 10.94
N GLY A 248 -17.49 -1.13 11.66
CA GLY A 248 -18.65 -0.47 11.07
C GLY A 248 -18.32 0.85 10.37
N LYS A 249 -17.18 1.45 10.70
CA LYS A 249 -16.69 2.71 10.12
C LYS A 249 -15.69 2.51 8.98
N LEU A 250 -15.31 1.28 8.71
CA LEU A 250 -14.37 0.90 7.66
C LEU A 250 -15.11 0.55 6.36
N SER A 251 -14.47 0.87 5.24
CA SER A 251 -14.83 0.39 3.91
C SER A 251 -14.79 -1.15 3.86
N PRO A 252 -15.38 -1.79 2.84
CA PRO A 252 -15.21 -3.24 2.65
C PRO A 252 -13.75 -3.68 2.59
N GLY A 253 -12.89 -2.88 1.94
CA GLY A 253 -11.45 -3.10 1.87
C GLY A 253 -10.78 -2.97 3.24
N GLY A 254 -11.12 -1.91 3.98
CA GLY A 254 -10.64 -1.69 5.35
C GLY A 254 -11.05 -2.80 6.32
N ARG A 255 -12.30 -3.29 6.24
CA ARG A 255 -12.77 -4.44 7.03
C ARG A 255 -12.01 -5.71 6.70
N ASN A 256 -11.76 -5.98 5.43
CA ASN A 256 -10.95 -7.12 5.00
C ASN A 256 -9.50 -7.00 5.51
N MET A 257 -8.93 -5.79 5.47
CA MET A 257 -7.60 -5.52 6.03
C MET A 257 -7.57 -5.79 7.54
N LEU A 258 -8.53 -5.24 8.29
CA LEU A 258 -8.64 -5.45 9.72
C LEU A 258 -8.75 -6.96 10.03
N SER A 259 -9.68 -7.66 9.40
CA SER A 259 -9.89 -9.10 9.65
C SER A 259 -8.65 -9.96 9.42
N ASN A 260 -7.80 -9.62 8.46
CA ASN A 260 -6.66 -10.46 8.06
C ASN A 260 -5.33 -10.02 8.65
N LYS A 261 -5.19 -8.76 9.08
CA LYS A 261 -3.90 -8.14 9.41
C LYS A 261 -3.84 -7.52 10.80
N ASP A 262 -4.95 -7.47 11.52
CA ASP A 262 -5.05 -6.92 12.87
C ASP A 262 -4.02 -7.49 13.85
N ALA A 263 -3.77 -8.81 13.83
CA ALA A 263 -2.73 -9.42 14.65
C ALA A 263 -1.31 -8.93 14.29
N GLN A 264 -1.00 -8.76 13.01
CA GLN A 264 0.29 -8.22 12.55
C GLN A 264 0.50 -6.79 13.05
N PHE A 265 -0.55 -5.97 13.00
CA PHE A 265 -0.50 -4.58 13.44
C PHE A 265 -0.38 -4.43 14.95
N ARG A 266 -1.04 -5.29 15.74
CA ARG A 266 -0.82 -5.35 17.19
C ARG A 266 0.58 -5.80 17.59
N VAL A 267 1.22 -6.64 16.77
CA VAL A 267 2.58 -7.13 17.03
C VAL A 267 3.62 -6.05 16.71
N GLY A 268 3.52 -5.44 15.53
CA GLY A 268 4.55 -4.56 14.98
C GLY A 268 4.25 -3.07 14.98
N GLY A 269 3.08 -2.67 15.48
CA GLY A 269 2.65 -1.27 15.52
C GLY A 269 2.58 -0.65 14.13
N VAL A 270 3.01 0.61 14.04
CA VAL A 270 2.99 1.37 12.79
C VAL A 270 3.96 0.80 11.77
N GLY A 271 5.05 0.19 12.21
CA GLY A 271 6.04 -0.43 11.32
C GLY A 271 5.38 -1.49 10.45
N ALA A 272 4.77 -2.49 11.09
CA ALA A 272 4.03 -3.55 10.40
C ALA A 272 2.88 -2.98 9.54
N TRP A 273 2.20 -1.95 10.05
CA TRP A 273 1.11 -1.30 9.31
C TRP A 273 1.60 -0.68 8.01
N ILE A 274 2.69 0.09 8.03
CA ILE A 274 3.30 0.67 6.81
C ILE A 274 3.72 -0.44 5.85
N ASP A 275 4.42 -1.47 6.34
CA ASP A 275 4.94 -2.57 5.52
C ASP A 275 3.83 -3.30 4.74
N VAL A 276 2.69 -3.50 5.40
CA VAL A 276 1.50 -4.11 4.79
C VAL A 276 0.78 -3.12 3.86
N MET A 277 0.66 -1.85 4.25
CA MET A 277 -0.03 -0.82 3.46
C MET A 277 0.69 -0.51 2.14
N LEU A 278 2.03 -0.56 2.12
CA LEU A 278 2.82 -0.45 0.89
C LEU A 278 2.49 -1.53 -0.15
N GLN A 279 1.92 -2.67 0.28
CA GLN A 279 1.49 -3.75 -0.60
C GLN A 279 0.02 -3.60 -1.04
N GLN A 280 -0.74 -2.69 -0.41
CA GLN A 280 -2.16 -2.50 -0.69
C GLN A 280 -2.36 -1.46 -1.81
N LYS A 281 -2.68 -1.94 -3.02
CA LYS A 281 -2.93 -1.08 -4.19
C LYS A 281 -4.24 -0.27 -4.12
N GLN A 282 -5.06 -0.48 -3.09
CA GLN A 282 -6.36 0.19 -2.96
C GLN A 282 -6.26 1.61 -2.37
N TYR A 283 -5.15 1.96 -1.72
CA TYR A 283 -4.98 3.26 -1.07
C TYR A 283 -4.05 4.15 -1.89
N ASP A 284 -4.51 5.36 -2.18
CA ASP A 284 -3.73 6.40 -2.86
C ASP A 284 -2.85 7.18 -1.88
N ALA A 285 -3.26 7.24 -0.62
CA ALA A 285 -2.54 7.90 0.44
C ALA A 285 -2.74 7.17 1.77
N ILE A 286 -1.71 7.24 2.61
CA ILE A 286 -1.76 6.83 4.01
C ILE A 286 -1.42 8.02 4.90
N VAL A 287 -2.13 8.13 6.01
CA VAL A 287 -2.01 9.23 6.97
C VAL A 287 -1.66 8.65 8.33
N ILE A 288 -0.70 9.25 9.03
CA ILE A 288 -0.34 8.86 10.40
C ILE A 288 -0.57 10.07 11.30
N PHE A 289 -1.26 9.87 12.41
CA PHE A 289 -1.50 10.87 13.44
C PHE A 289 -0.99 10.35 14.79
N SER A 290 0.04 11.00 15.34
CA SER A 290 0.75 10.60 16.56
C SER A 290 1.45 11.80 17.22
N ASP A 291 2.02 11.62 18.39
CA ASP A 291 2.96 12.55 19.03
C ASP A 291 4.42 12.28 18.65
N PHE A 292 4.68 11.15 17.97
CA PHE A 292 6.00 10.67 17.55
C PHE A 292 6.99 10.38 18.69
N GLU A 293 6.49 10.03 19.88
CA GLU A 293 7.35 9.81 21.06
C GLU A 293 7.91 8.39 21.20
N ASP A 294 7.29 7.38 20.60
CA ASP A 294 7.69 5.96 20.77
C ASP A 294 8.85 5.51 19.86
N GLY A 295 9.17 6.28 18.82
CA GLY A 295 10.39 6.13 18.03
C GLY A 295 10.49 4.92 17.09
N ILE A 296 11.67 4.81 16.48
CA ILE A 296 12.09 3.70 15.62
C ILE A 296 13.22 2.98 16.35
N MET A 297 13.02 1.70 16.65
CA MET A 297 13.99 0.87 17.35
C MET A 297 14.35 -0.34 16.51
N GLN A 298 15.61 -0.75 16.59
CA GLN A 298 16.09 -1.95 15.92
C GLN A 298 16.99 -2.78 16.83
N TYR A 299 16.70 -4.07 16.86
CA TYR A 299 17.43 -5.07 17.63
C TYR A 299 18.14 -6.04 16.70
N ARG A 300 19.29 -6.54 17.16
CA ARG A 300 19.98 -7.69 16.59
C ARG A 300 19.71 -8.89 17.48
N ALA A 301 19.20 -9.96 16.90
CA ALA A 301 18.96 -11.23 17.58
C ALA A 301 19.85 -12.35 17.00
N LYS A 302 20.23 -12.25 15.72
CA LYS A 302 21.14 -13.22 15.11
C LYS A 302 22.52 -13.17 15.78
N GLY A 303 22.96 -14.32 16.27
CA GLY A 303 24.26 -14.47 16.92
C GLY A 303 24.33 -13.90 18.34
N GLU A 304 23.21 -13.42 18.89
CA GLU A 304 23.12 -12.87 20.25
C GLU A 304 22.37 -13.85 21.15
N THR A 305 22.77 -13.99 22.42
CA THR A 305 22.05 -14.83 23.40
C THR A 305 20.72 -14.21 23.82
N LEU A 306 20.65 -12.88 23.83
CA LEU A 306 19.46 -12.08 24.02
C LEU A 306 19.45 -10.96 22.97
N PRO A 307 18.28 -10.56 22.44
CA PRO A 307 18.22 -9.47 21.47
C PRO A 307 18.85 -8.19 21.99
N ARG A 308 19.82 -7.64 21.24
CA ARG A 308 20.55 -6.43 21.60
C ARG A 308 20.01 -5.24 20.82
N LEU A 309 19.65 -4.16 21.52
CA LEU A 309 19.32 -2.89 20.87
C LEU A 309 20.57 -2.35 20.15
N VAL A 310 20.46 -2.13 18.86
CA VAL A 310 21.56 -1.62 18.01
C VAL A 310 21.27 -0.26 17.40
N PHE A 311 20.02 0.18 17.46
CA PHE A 311 19.61 1.52 17.04
C PHE A 311 18.31 1.92 17.71
N ASP A 312 18.27 3.16 18.15
CA ASP A 312 17.08 3.86 18.59
C ASP A 312 17.18 5.29 18.06
N ALA A 313 16.20 5.69 17.25
CA ALA A 313 16.20 6.98 16.56
C ALA A 313 16.12 8.18 17.54
N ASP A 314 15.62 7.96 18.75
CA ASP A 314 15.41 9.00 19.76
C ASP A 314 16.41 8.94 20.92
N LEU A 315 17.30 7.94 20.94
CA LEU A 315 18.33 7.79 21.96
C LEU A 315 19.38 8.90 21.88
N ILE A 316 19.74 9.45 23.05
CA ILE A 316 20.76 10.48 23.22
C ILE A 316 21.77 10.00 24.30
N PRO A 317 23.08 9.93 24.01
CA PRO A 317 23.73 10.25 22.73
C PRO A 317 23.33 9.26 21.62
N ARG A 318 23.30 9.74 20.37
CA ARG A 318 22.94 8.91 19.23
C ARG A 318 23.99 7.82 19.02
N THR A 319 23.55 6.56 19.01
CA THR A 319 24.36 5.40 18.64
C THR A 319 23.62 4.60 17.57
N ASP A 320 24.34 4.22 16.51
CA ASP A 320 23.82 3.37 15.44
C ASP A 320 24.88 2.31 15.11
N ASP A 321 24.73 1.14 15.73
CA ASP A 321 25.62 -0.02 15.58
C ASP A 321 25.18 -0.95 14.46
N ARG A 322 24.21 -0.53 13.63
CA ARG A 322 23.65 -1.38 12.57
C ARG A 322 24.59 -1.54 11.40
N THR A 323 24.61 -2.73 10.82
CA THR A 323 25.26 -2.98 9.54
C THR A 323 24.46 -2.38 8.37
N GLU A 324 25.04 -2.33 7.18
CA GLU A 324 24.34 -1.86 5.99
C GLU A 324 23.19 -2.78 5.59
N GLU A 325 23.34 -4.09 5.79
CA GLU A 325 22.27 -5.07 5.57
C GLU A 325 21.10 -4.82 6.54
N GLU A 326 21.41 -4.47 7.79
CA GLU A 326 20.43 -4.15 8.80
C GLU A 326 19.70 -2.83 8.54
N LYS A 327 20.29 -1.91 7.78
CA LYS A 327 19.65 -0.66 7.35
C LYS A 327 18.85 -0.80 6.05
N ALA A 328 19.01 -1.91 5.33
CA ALA A 328 18.44 -2.07 3.99
C ALA A 328 16.91 -1.92 3.92
N TRP A 329 16.18 -2.17 5.00
CA TRP A 329 14.72 -1.98 5.04
C TRP A 329 14.30 -0.52 4.93
N GLU A 330 15.10 0.41 5.47
CA GLU A 330 14.86 1.85 5.34
C GLU A 330 14.89 2.27 3.86
N GLU A 331 15.90 1.82 3.13
CA GLU A 331 16.02 2.09 1.70
C GLU A 331 14.90 1.45 0.90
N ARG A 332 14.43 0.26 1.29
CA ARG A 332 13.25 -0.37 0.66
C ARG A 332 12.01 0.50 0.86
N TRP A 333 11.77 1.03 2.05
CA TRP A 333 10.65 1.94 2.31
C TRP A 333 10.74 3.20 1.46
N VAL A 334 11.87 3.92 1.53
CA VAL A 334 12.06 5.17 0.80
C VAL A 334 11.87 4.95 -0.71
N LYS A 335 12.45 3.88 -1.27
CA LYS A 335 12.29 3.53 -2.70
C LYS A 335 10.84 3.19 -3.04
N THR A 336 10.15 2.41 -2.21
CA THR A 336 8.77 1.99 -2.46
C THR A 336 7.83 3.19 -2.40
N PHE A 337 7.98 4.06 -1.39
CA PHE A 337 7.24 5.32 -1.31
C PHE A 337 7.50 6.22 -2.53
N GLY A 338 8.72 6.23 -3.06
CA GLY A 338 9.07 6.91 -4.31
C GLY A 338 8.20 6.53 -5.51
N LEU A 339 7.61 5.33 -5.50
CA LEU A 339 6.70 4.86 -6.55
C LEU A 339 5.31 5.52 -6.51
N ALA A 340 5.02 6.36 -5.51
CA ALA A 340 3.77 7.11 -5.42
C ALA A 340 3.61 8.16 -6.53
N VAL A 341 4.72 8.65 -7.10
CA VAL A 341 4.71 9.53 -8.28
C VAL A 341 4.06 8.83 -9.48
N ASP A 342 4.24 7.51 -9.58
CA ASP A 342 3.66 6.66 -10.62
C ASP A 342 2.31 6.05 -10.23
N HIS A 343 1.72 6.43 -9.10
CA HIS A 343 0.51 5.80 -8.52
C HIS A 343 0.68 4.29 -8.24
N LYS A 344 1.90 3.84 -7.96
CA LYS A 344 2.21 2.43 -7.66
C LYS A 344 2.40 2.17 -6.16
N ALA A 345 2.41 3.22 -5.34
CA ALA A 345 2.46 3.19 -3.88
C ALA A 345 1.66 4.37 -3.32
N PRO A 346 1.21 4.32 -2.05
CA PRO A 346 0.50 5.43 -1.44
C PRO A 346 1.43 6.61 -1.13
N ARG A 347 0.87 7.83 -1.17
CA ARG A 347 1.52 9.03 -0.59
C ARG A 347 1.49 8.97 0.93
N LEU A 348 2.57 9.37 1.61
CA LEU A 348 2.67 9.38 3.07
C LEU A 348 2.44 10.78 3.63
N TYR A 349 1.46 10.90 4.53
CA TYR A 349 1.16 12.13 5.24
C TYR A 349 1.27 11.93 6.75
N LEU A 350 1.90 12.86 7.45
CA LEU A 350 2.09 12.75 8.90
C LEU A 350 1.58 14.00 9.61
N TYR A 351 0.83 13.81 10.68
CA TYR A 351 0.47 14.86 11.63
C TYR A 351 1.11 14.54 12.97
N SER A 352 1.89 15.48 13.49
CA SER A 352 2.50 15.33 14.81
C SER A 352 1.98 16.36 15.80
N THR A 353 1.67 15.93 17.03
CA THR A 353 1.22 16.82 18.12
C THR A 353 2.34 17.30 19.05
N SER A 354 3.47 16.59 19.12
CA SER A 354 4.54 16.83 20.11
C SER A 354 5.92 16.95 19.46
N LYS A 355 6.46 15.85 18.92
CA LYS A 355 7.81 15.80 18.35
C LYS A 355 7.81 15.80 16.83
N GLU A 356 8.86 16.34 16.20
CA GLU A 356 9.01 16.11 14.76
C GLU A 356 9.17 14.61 14.46
N PRO A 357 8.55 14.09 13.38
CA PRO A 357 8.77 12.71 12.96
C PRO A 357 10.26 12.40 12.74
N GLN A 358 10.68 11.19 13.08
CA GLN A 358 12.05 10.72 12.91
C GLN A 358 12.51 10.83 11.43
N GLU A 359 13.83 10.93 11.22
CA GLU A 359 14.42 11.23 9.89
C GLU A 359 13.99 10.25 8.79
N LEU A 360 13.86 8.95 9.11
CA LEU A 360 13.35 7.97 8.15
C LEU A 360 11.94 8.32 7.64
N TYR A 361 11.04 8.73 8.52
CA TYR A 361 9.69 9.11 8.13
C TYR A 361 9.70 10.36 7.25
N LYS A 362 10.54 11.37 7.56
CA LYS A 362 10.71 12.56 6.72
C LYS A 362 11.24 12.22 5.31
N ARG A 363 12.20 11.29 5.20
CA ARG A 363 12.69 10.76 3.93
C ARG A 363 11.57 10.05 3.14
N CYS A 364 10.76 9.24 3.81
CA CYS A 364 9.62 8.54 3.19
C CYS A 364 8.54 9.51 2.69
N VAL A 365 8.18 10.52 3.50
CA VAL A 365 7.25 11.60 3.13
C VAL A 365 7.74 12.31 1.87
N THR A 366 9.00 12.71 1.87
CA THR A 366 9.64 13.42 0.74
C THR A 366 9.63 12.56 -0.51
N ALA A 367 10.05 11.29 -0.42
CA ALA A 367 10.05 10.36 -1.55
C ALA A 367 8.64 10.16 -2.13
N SER A 368 7.62 10.09 -1.28
CA SER A 368 6.24 9.90 -1.72
C SER A 368 5.58 11.14 -2.33
N GLY A 369 6.21 12.32 -2.22
CA GLY A 369 5.57 13.60 -2.56
C GLY A 369 4.42 13.97 -1.62
N GLY A 370 4.47 13.47 -0.38
CA GLY A 370 3.54 13.81 0.68
C GLY A 370 3.98 15.04 1.48
N GLU A 371 3.42 15.20 2.68
CA GLU A 371 3.73 16.31 3.58
C GLU A 371 3.64 15.84 5.04
N PHE A 372 4.45 16.43 5.92
CA PHE A 372 4.25 16.29 7.36
C PHE A 372 3.98 17.64 7.99
N LYS A 373 3.22 17.66 9.08
CA LYS A 373 2.84 18.89 9.76
C LYS A 373 2.78 18.73 11.27
N MET A 374 3.40 19.68 11.98
CA MET A 374 3.18 19.88 13.40
C MET A 374 1.81 20.53 13.62
N VAL A 375 1.01 19.95 14.50
CA VAL A 375 -0.35 20.41 14.81
C VAL A 375 -0.52 20.63 16.30
N THR A 376 -0.97 21.84 16.65
CA THR A 376 -1.38 22.14 18.03
C THR A 376 -2.89 22.02 18.10
N LEU A 377 -3.37 21.06 18.90
CA LEU A 377 -4.80 20.77 19.02
C LEU A 377 -5.31 21.11 20.43
N PRO A 378 -6.48 21.77 20.56
CA PRO A 378 -7.17 21.80 21.84
C PRO A 378 -7.63 20.38 22.21
N ARG A 379 -7.68 20.08 23.52
CA ARG A 379 -8.28 18.83 24.01
C ARG A 379 -9.71 18.71 23.45
N GLY A 380 -9.97 17.67 22.68
CA GLY A 380 -11.17 17.52 21.83
C GLY A 380 -10.89 17.43 20.32
N GLY A 381 -9.68 17.75 19.87
CA GLY A 381 -9.20 17.45 18.52
C GLY A 381 -9.85 18.26 17.40
N ILE A 382 -10.36 19.47 17.67
CA ILE A 382 -11.03 20.34 16.70
C ILE A 382 -10.08 21.46 16.30
N PHE A 383 -9.74 21.59 15.01
CA PHE A 383 -9.16 22.83 14.50
C PHE A 383 -10.24 23.91 14.53
N GLY A 384 -9.94 25.06 15.14
CA GLY A 384 -10.76 26.25 14.90
C GLY A 384 -10.81 26.54 13.40
N GLU A 385 -11.96 26.95 12.88
CA GLU A 385 -12.05 27.44 11.49
C GLU A 385 -10.93 28.46 11.26
N PRO A 386 -10.26 28.45 10.08
CA PRO A 386 -9.30 29.50 9.77
C PRO A 386 -10.02 30.83 9.90
N LYS A 387 -9.63 31.64 10.89
CA LYS A 387 -10.11 33.02 11.01
C LYS A 387 -9.86 33.67 9.66
N LYS A 388 -10.93 34.02 8.95
CA LYS A 388 -10.84 34.83 7.74
C LYS A 388 -10.04 36.08 8.14
N GLY A 389 -8.80 36.17 7.66
CA GLY A 389 -7.98 37.35 7.86
C GLY A 389 -8.80 38.54 7.40
N LYS A 390 -8.96 39.53 8.29
CA LYS A 390 -9.48 40.83 7.87
C LYS A 390 -8.51 41.33 6.80
N LYS A 391 -9.06 41.56 5.61
CA LYS A 391 -8.34 42.17 4.48
C LYS A 391 -7.76 43.52 4.87
#